data_AF-A0A821XB99-F1
#
_entry.id   AF-A0A821XB99-F1
#
_cell.length_a   1.000
_cell.length_b   1.000
_cell.length_c   1.000
_cell.angle_alpha   90.00
_cell.angle_beta   90.00
_cell.angle_gamma   90.00
#
_symmetry.space_group_name_H-M   'P 1'
#
loop_
_entity.id
_entity.type
_entity.pdbx_description
1 polymer ?
#
loop_
_entity_poly.entity_id
_entity_poly.type
_entity_poly.pdbx_seq_one_letter_code
_entity_poly.pdbx_strand_id
1 'polypeptide(L)'
;MEPKVGMKFVERTMKNNQDIVGVIFIMIIDQSKISTSNTSFAMIDEHSAIPSEQEILFTMHTVFRVVEIKQTAKNNRLWEVRLAITDDNDPQLAGLTDCIKEEVRGSTGWRRMGQLMLKVGHFNQAEELYNELLENASTDSDRAHIYHMLGYLKDDQRKYPEAAKFYEKSLEIKRKILPEDGASLASTYGNIGRVYNNMGEYSKAFEFYEKDLKITKISLPPNHPDLATSYNNIGSGYRKMGEYSNALEFYDKANKINHQSLPANHPHIASDYNNIGLVYKNMGEYSKALEFYDKANKIN
;
A
#
# COMPACT_ATOMS: atom_id res chain seq x y z
N MET A 1 -27.55 -8.16 31.99
CA MET A 1 -28.78 -8.63 31.32
C MET A 1 -28.46 -9.95 30.63
N GLU A 2 -29.22 -11.02 30.84
CA GLU A 2 -29.06 -12.24 30.02
C GLU A 2 -29.36 -11.89 28.54
N PRO A 3 -28.57 -12.39 27.57
CA PRO A 3 -28.70 -12.05 26.15
C PRO A 3 -29.90 -12.80 25.51
N LYS A 4 -31.12 -12.58 26.03
CA LYS A 4 -32.33 -13.29 25.62
C LYS A 4 -32.74 -13.00 24.18
N VAL A 5 -32.36 -11.85 23.63
CA VAL A 5 -32.69 -11.42 22.25
C VAL A 5 -31.80 -12.13 21.23
N GLY A 6 -30.48 -12.11 21.43
CA GLY A 6 -29.52 -12.78 20.53
C GLY A 6 -29.71 -14.30 20.49
N MET A 7 -30.03 -14.92 21.62
CA MET A 7 -30.25 -16.38 21.71
C MET A 7 -31.42 -16.84 20.84
N LYS A 8 -32.55 -16.12 20.87
CA LYS A 8 -33.75 -16.46 20.07
C LYS A 8 -33.49 -16.35 18.56
N PHE A 9 -32.69 -15.36 18.14
CA PHE A 9 -32.31 -15.19 16.74
C PHE A 9 -31.44 -16.36 16.25
N VAL A 10 -30.39 -16.71 17.00
CA VAL A 10 -29.47 -17.80 16.64
C VAL A 10 -30.19 -19.15 16.64
N GLU A 11 -31.03 -19.42 17.65
CA GLU A 11 -31.83 -20.65 17.72
C GLU A 11 -32.79 -20.81 16.53
N ARG A 12 -33.44 -19.72 16.09
CA ARG A 12 -34.34 -19.73 14.92
C ARG A 12 -33.58 -20.04 13.62
N THR A 13 -32.41 -19.44 13.43
CA THR A 13 -31.60 -19.62 12.21
C THR A 13 -31.02 -21.04 12.12
N MET A 14 -30.49 -21.57 13.23
CA MET A 14 -29.95 -22.93 13.26
C MET A 14 -31.02 -24.02 13.12
N LYS A 15 -32.27 -23.74 13.51
CA LYS A 15 -33.39 -24.68 13.28
C LYS A 15 -33.67 -24.90 11.78
N ASN A 16 -33.46 -23.87 10.96
CA ASN A 16 -33.80 -23.88 9.54
C ASN A 16 -32.64 -24.32 8.63
N ASN A 17 -31.41 -24.41 9.16
CA ASN A 17 -30.24 -24.82 8.38
C ASN A 17 -29.28 -25.69 9.21
N GLN A 18 -29.10 -26.94 8.81
CA GLN A 18 -28.30 -27.92 9.56
C GLN A 18 -26.78 -27.78 9.36
N ASP A 19 -26.32 -26.95 8.43
CA ASP A 19 -24.88 -26.74 8.16
C ASP A 19 -24.30 -25.53 8.90
N ILE A 20 -25.13 -24.75 9.60
CA ILE A 20 -24.70 -23.52 10.28
C ILE A 20 -24.31 -23.80 11.73
N VAL A 21 -23.18 -23.24 12.17
CA VAL A 21 -22.75 -23.19 13.57
C VAL A 21 -23.04 -21.80 14.12
N GLY A 22 -23.74 -21.72 15.24
CA GLY A 22 -24.01 -20.45 15.92
C GLY A 22 -22.83 -20.04 16.80
N VAL A 23 -22.45 -18.77 16.74
CA VAL A 23 -21.46 -18.16 17.64
C VAL A 23 -22.10 -16.94 18.28
N ILE A 24 -22.11 -16.90 19.60
CA ILE A 24 -22.58 -15.76 20.39
C ILE A 24 -21.37 -15.12 21.05
N PHE A 25 -21.12 -13.86 20.72
CA PHE A 25 -20.12 -13.05 21.40
C PHE A 25 -20.76 -12.35 22.61
N ILE A 26 -20.21 -12.58 23.79
CA ILE A 26 -20.57 -11.85 25.01
C ILE A 26 -19.43 -10.92 25.34
N MET A 27 -19.62 -9.63 25.10
CA MET A 27 -18.63 -8.60 25.42
C MET A 27 -18.88 -8.07 26.83
N ILE A 28 -17.87 -8.19 27.69
CA ILE A 28 -17.87 -7.67 29.06
C ILE A 28 -17.00 -6.41 29.07
N ILE A 29 -17.66 -5.28 29.34
CA ILE A 29 -17.00 -3.98 29.43
C ILE A 29 -16.96 -3.62 30.92
N ASP A 30 -15.79 -3.74 31.52
CA ASP A 30 -15.53 -3.31 32.90
C ASP A 30 -15.06 -1.85 32.88
N GLN A 31 -15.95 -0.94 33.26
CA GLN A 31 -15.66 0.50 33.27
C GLN A 31 -14.49 0.88 34.18
N SER A 32 -14.17 0.08 35.20
CA SER A 32 -13.06 0.34 36.12
C SER A 32 -11.68 0.03 35.52
N LYS A 33 -11.64 -0.80 34.47
CA LYS A 33 -10.40 -1.15 33.73
C LYS A 33 -10.13 -0.22 32.55
N ILE A 34 -11.09 0.64 32.24
CA ILE A 34 -10.96 1.64 31.21
C ILE A 34 -10.33 2.86 31.86
N SER A 35 -9.02 3.06 31.64
CA SER A 35 -8.38 4.30 32.05
C SER A 35 -9.11 5.47 31.38
N THR A 36 -9.73 6.34 32.19
CA THR A 36 -10.48 7.53 31.74
C THR A 36 -9.62 8.57 31.01
N SER A 37 -8.30 8.34 30.88
CA SER A 37 -7.39 9.30 30.26
C SER A 37 -7.28 9.18 28.74
N ASN A 38 -7.50 8.00 28.12
CA ASN A 38 -7.13 7.76 26.72
C ASN A 38 -8.19 7.12 25.82
N THR A 39 -9.39 6.81 26.30
CA THR A 39 -10.44 6.22 25.47
C THR A 39 -11.73 7.03 25.58
N SER A 40 -12.09 7.75 24.52
CA SER A 40 -13.32 8.53 24.46
C SER A 40 -14.50 7.59 24.23
N PHE A 41 -15.34 7.41 25.24
CA PHE A 41 -16.67 6.82 25.08
C PHE A 41 -17.70 7.94 25.10
N ALA A 42 -18.64 7.89 24.17
CA ALA A 42 -19.86 8.70 24.25
C ALA A 42 -21.04 7.74 24.47
N MET A 43 -21.76 7.97 25.57
CA MET A 43 -23.12 7.45 25.70
C MET A 43 -23.97 8.24 24.70
N ILE A 44 -24.63 7.56 23.77
CA ILE A 44 -25.39 8.17 22.68
C ILE A 44 -26.88 7.85 22.81
N ASP A 45 -27.36 7.76 24.04
CA ASP A 45 -28.77 7.57 24.39
C ASP A 45 -29.68 8.64 23.74
N GLU A 46 -29.19 9.87 23.57
CA GLU A 46 -29.92 10.95 22.90
C GLU A 46 -29.91 10.87 21.35
N HIS A 47 -29.10 9.99 20.75
CA HIS A 47 -28.91 9.90 19.29
C HIS A 47 -29.26 8.53 18.68
N SER A 48 -29.63 7.54 19.49
CA SER A 48 -30.07 6.22 19.01
C SER A 48 -31.39 6.30 18.24
N ALA A 49 -31.49 5.54 17.16
CA ALA A 49 -32.74 5.36 16.42
C ALA A 49 -33.78 4.49 17.18
N ILE A 50 -33.37 3.81 18.25
CA ILE A 50 -34.18 2.90 19.06
C ILE A 50 -34.00 3.27 20.55
N PRO A 51 -34.87 4.13 21.11
CA PRO A 51 -34.70 4.71 22.45
C PRO A 51 -34.63 3.70 23.62
N SER A 52 -35.02 2.45 23.39
CA SER A 52 -34.97 1.38 24.39
C SER A 52 -33.63 0.66 24.47
N GLU A 53 -32.70 0.91 23.55
CA GLU A 53 -31.39 0.26 23.50
C GLU A 53 -30.30 1.18 24.08
N GLN A 54 -29.41 0.62 24.90
CA GLN A 54 -28.21 1.32 25.32
C GLN A 54 -27.16 1.20 24.23
N GLU A 55 -27.01 2.26 23.44
CA GLU A 55 -25.97 2.35 22.41
C GLU A 55 -24.74 3.11 22.94
N ILE A 56 -23.55 2.58 22.66
CA ILE A 56 -22.26 3.17 23.04
C ILE A 56 -21.42 3.28 21.77
N LEU A 57 -20.93 4.49 21.48
CA LEU A 57 -20.03 4.73 20.36
C LEU A 57 -18.56 4.58 20.82
N PHE A 58 -17.82 3.72 20.12
CA PHE A 58 -16.39 3.52 20.34
C PHE A 58 -15.61 4.33 19.29
N THR A 59 -14.71 5.21 19.73
CA THR A 59 -13.76 5.87 18.82
C THR A 59 -12.34 5.41 19.16
N MET A 60 -11.74 4.60 18.26
CA MET A 60 -10.36 4.01 18.22
C MET A 60 -10.23 2.50 18.50
N HIS A 61 -9.09 1.93 18.05
CA HIS A 61 -8.72 0.50 18.03
C HIS A 61 -8.85 -0.18 19.41
N THR A 62 -10.04 -0.68 19.74
CA THR A 62 -10.28 -1.41 20.97
C THR A 62 -9.93 -2.88 20.77
N VAL A 63 -9.01 -3.41 21.57
CA VAL A 63 -8.66 -4.83 21.55
C VAL A 63 -9.52 -5.56 22.59
N PHE A 64 -10.05 -6.72 22.22
CA PHE A 64 -10.79 -7.60 23.11
C PHE A 64 -10.04 -8.93 23.26
N ARG A 65 -9.90 -9.41 24.51
CA ARG A 65 -9.35 -10.74 24.78
C ARG A 65 -10.49 -11.76 24.78
N VAL A 66 -10.27 -12.89 24.11
CA VAL A 66 -11.11 -14.09 24.29
C VAL A 66 -10.82 -14.68 25.66
N VAL A 67 -11.77 -14.53 26.58
CA VAL A 67 -11.68 -15.01 27.96
C VAL A 67 -12.06 -16.49 28.04
N GLU A 68 -13.13 -16.86 27.35
CA GLU A 68 -13.70 -18.20 27.41
C GLU A 68 -14.35 -18.53 26.08
N ILE A 69 -14.12 -19.74 25.59
CA ILE A 69 -14.88 -20.34 24.51
C ILE A 69 -15.59 -21.56 25.11
N LYS A 70 -16.91 -21.51 25.17
CA LYS A 70 -17.71 -22.60 25.73
C LYS A 70 -18.76 -23.05 24.75
N GLN A 71 -18.83 -24.36 24.55
CA GLN A 71 -19.92 -24.97 23.81
C GLN A 71 -21.13 -25.10 24.74
N THR A 72 -22.28 -24.57 24.32
CA THR A 72 -23.51 -24.67 25.10
C THR A 72 -24.16 -26.04 24.90
N ALA A 73 -24.85 -26.56 25.93
CA ALA A 73 -25.40 -27.91 25.94
C ALA A 73 -26.51 -28.17 24.89
N LYS A 74 -27.00 -27.13 24.19
CA LYS A 74 -27.96 -27.30 23.09
C LYS A 74 -27.22 -27.70 21.80
N ASN A 75 -27.32 -28.98 21.46
CA ASN A 75 -26.98 -29.57 20.16
C ASN A 75 -25.52 -29.44 19.70
N ASN A 76 -24.56 -29.12 20.57
CA ASN A 76 -23.13 -28.99 20.22
C ASN A 76 -22.83 -28.03 19.06
N ARG A 77 -23.78 -27.16 18.70
CA ARG A 77 -23.68 -26.29 17.50
C ARG A 77 -23.73 -24.83 17.84
N LEU A 78 -23.69 -24.51 19.13
CA LEU A 78 -23.69 -23.14 19.63
C LEU A 78 -22.51 -22.91 20.56
N TRP A 79 -21.66 -21.98 20.15
CA TRP A 79 -20.47 -21.57 20.87
C TRP A 79 -20.70 -20.19 21.47
N GLU A 80 -20.44 -20.08 22.77
CA GLU A 80 -20.36 -18.82 23.48
C GLU A 80 -18.89 -18.41 23.55
N VAL A 81 -18.58 -17.25 22.97
CA VAL A 81 -17.25 -16.64 23.02
C VAL A 81 -17.34 -15.42 23.90
N ARG A 82 -16.73 -15.49 25.08
CA ARG A 82 -16.67 -14.37 26.01
C ARG A 82 -15.46 -13.52 25.69
N LEU A 83 -15.72 -12.23 25.48
CA LEU A 83 -14.73 -11.21 25.19
C LEU A 83 -14.68 -10.24 26.36
N ALA A 84 -13.49 -9.89 26.83
CA ALA A 84 -13.31 -8.80 27.78
C ALA A 84 -12.46 -7.69 27.14
N ILE A 85 -12.81 -6.44 27.43
CA ILE A 85 -11.95 -5.31 27.07
C ILE A 85 -10.61 -5.45 27.80
N THR A 86 -9.52 -5.22 27.08
CA THR A 86 -8.18 -5.17 27.64
C THR A 86 -7.70 -3.73 27.70
N ASP A 87 -6.85 -3.42 28.67
CA ASP A 87 -6.16 -2.14 28.79
C ASP A 87 -4.70 -2.26 28.36
N ASP A 88 -3.98 -1.14 28.40
CA ASP A 88 -2.56 -1.06 28.06
C ASP A 88 -1.65 -1.84 29.05
N ASN A 89 -2.18 -2.34 30.18
CA ASN A 89 -1.44 -3.08 31.20
C ASN A 89 -1.55 -4.61 31.05
N ASP A 90 -2.30 -5.13 30.08
CA ASP A 90 -2.42 -6.57 29.85
C ASP A 90 -1.06 -7.18 29.45
N PRO A 91 -0.50 -8.14 30.20
CA PRO A 91 0.84 -8.67 29.92
C PRO A 91 0.98 -9.41 28.59
N GLN A 92 -0.08 -10.04 28.08
CA GLN A 92 -0.05 -10.72 26.78
C GLN A 92 -0.22 -9.73 25.63
N LEU A 93 -1.04 -8.69 25.81
CA LEU A 93 -1.12 -7.60 24.83
C LEU A 93 0.18 -6.80 24.81
N ALA A 94 0.77 -6.53 25.96
CA ALA A 94 2.11 -5.94 26.09
C ALA A 94 3.15 -6.83 25.40
N GLY A 95 3.14 -8.14 25.66
CA GLY A 95 4.00 -9.11 24.98
C GLY A 95 3.81 -9.14 23.45
N LEU A 96 2.57 -9.12 22.97
CA LEU A 96 2.26 -9.06 21.53
C LEU A 96 2.69 -7.72 20.92
N THR A 97 2.45 -6.62 21.63
CA THR A 97 2.87 -5.28 21.23
C THR A 97 4.39 -5.20 21.18
N ASP A 98 5.08 -5.80 22.13
CA ASP A 98 6.53 -5.88 22.15
C ASP A 98 7.04 -6.79 21.04
N CYS A 99 6.41 -7.94 20.77
CA CYS A 99 6.73 -8.76 19.59
C CYS A 99 6.55 -7.98 18.29
N ILE A 100 5.43 -7.28 18.11
CA ILE A 100 5.20 -6.43 16.93
C ILE A 100 6.25 -5.33 16.87
N LYS A 101 6.54 -4.66 18.00
CA LYS A 101 7.60 -3.64 18.08
C LYS A 101 8.96 -4.21 17.72
N GLU A 102 9.31 -5.42 18.16
CA GLU A 102 10.55 -6.12 17.78
C GLU A 102 10.55 -6.49 16.29
N GLU A 103 9.43 -6.97 15.75
CA GLU A 103 9.29 -7.30 14.32
C GLU A 103 9.33 -6.06 13.42
N VAL A 104 8.85 -4.92 13.92
CA VAL A 104 8.99 -3.62 13.25
C VAL A 104 10.20 -2.82 13.72
N ARG A 105 11.07 -3.38 14.57
CA ARG A 105 12.30 -2.69 14.98
C ARG A 105 13.31 -2.71 13.84
N GLY A 106 14.20 -1.72 13.88
CA GLY A 106 15.24 -1.54 12.88
C GLY A 106 14.75 -0.83 11.62
N SER A 107 15.55 -0.89 10.57
CA SER A 107 15.34 -0.07 9.37
C SER A 107 14.02 -0.40 8.65
N THR A 108 13.50 -1.62 8.75
CA THR A 108 12.28 -2.05 8.06
C THR A 108 11.00 -1.39 8.57
N GLY A 109 10.79 -1.28 9.89
CA GLY A 109 9.57 -0.65 10.40
C GLY A 109 9.56 0.86 10.22
N TRP A 110 10.70 1.52 10.42
CA TRP A 110 10.83 2.95 10.15
C TRP A 110 10.64 3.28 8.67
N ARG A 111 11.10 2.42 7.75
CA ARG A 111 10.78 2.54 6.32
C ARG A 111 9.28 2.48 6.05
N ARG A 112 8.57 1.53 6.64
CA ARG A 112 7.11 1.41 6.49
C ARG A 112 6.39 2.64 7.05
N MET A 113 6.84 3.14 8.19
CA MET A 113 6.30 4.36 8.80
C MET A 113 6.47 5.56 7.87
N GLY A 114 7.69 5.77 7.33
CA GLY A 114 7.94 6.83 6.35
C GLY A 114 7.06 6.71 5.10
N GLN A 115 6.86 5.49 4.57
CA GLN A 115 5.95 5.26 3.44
C GLN A 115 4.49 5.55 3.78
N LEU A 116 4.04 5.22 4.99
CA LEU A 116 2.70 5.56 5.45
C LEU A 116 2.53 7.07 5.56
N MET A 117 3.49 7.77 6.18
CA MET A 117 3.50 9.23 6.28
C MET A 117 3.39 9.90 4.91
N LEU A 118 4.11 9.39 3.90
CA LEU A 118 3.97 9.85 2.51
C LEU A 118 2.55 9.67 1.97
N LYS A 119 1.95 8.48 2.16
CA LYS A 119 0.60 8.18 1.68
C LYS A 119 -0.48 9.05 2.32
N VAL A 120 -0.31 9.42 3.59
CA VAL A 120 -1.25 10.30 4.31
C VAL A 120 -0.92 11.79 4.16
N GLY A 121 0.11 12.15 3.38
CA GLY A 121 0.49 13.54 3.08
C GLY A 121 1.30 14.23 4.18
N HIS A 122 1.83 13.50 5.16
CA HIS A 122 2.73 14.01 6.20
C HIS A 122 4.19 14.10 5.71
N PHE A 123 4.41 14.89 4.66
CA PHE A 123 5.70 14.94 3.97
C PHE A 123 6.86 15.44 4.83
N ASN A 124 6.64 16.45 5.69
CA ASN A 124 7.70 16.99 6.55
C ASN A 124 8.15 15.96 7.60
N GLN A 125 7.20 15.26 8.22
CA GLN A 125 7.50 14.21 9.20
C GLN A 125 8.22 13.03 8.54
N ALA A 126 7.83 12.67 7.31
CA ALA A 126 8.55 11.66 6.53
C ALA A 126 9.99 12.09 6.24
N GLU A 127 10.20 13.36 5.91
CA GLU A 127 11.54 13.91 5.65
C GLU A 127 12.42 13.89 6.90
N GLU A 128 11.92 14.38 8.03
CA GLU A 128 12.61 14.36 9.33
C GLU A 128 13.01 12.93 9.71
N LEU A 129 12.08 11.99 9.60
CA LEU A 129 12.33 10.58 9.87
C LEU A 129 13.43 10.01 8.97
N TYR A 130 13.38 10.25 7.65
CA TYR A 130 14.40 9.73 6.75
C TYR A 130 15.77 10.36 6.99
N ASN A 131 15.84 11.63 7.38
CA ASN A 131 17.12 12.26 7.74
C ASN A 131 17.69 11.65 9.04
N GLU A 132 16.86 11.43 10.07
CA GLU A 132 17.30 10.76 11.30
C GLU A 132 17.79 9.33 11.04
N LEU A 133 17.08 8.57 10.19
CA LEU A 133 17.52 7.24 9.78
C LEU A 133 18.83 7.29 9.00
N LEU A 134 19.05 8.34 8.19
CA LEU A 134 20.28 8.49 7.41
C LEU A 134 21.49 8.72 8.31
N GLU A 135 21.34 9.54 9.35
CA GLU A 135 22.38 9.80 10.35
C GLU A 135 22.75 8.53 11.13
N ASN A 136 21.74 7.70 11.44
CA ASN A 136 21.90 6.45 12.19
C ASN A 136 22.18 5.22 11.30
N ALA A 137 22.35 5.40 9.99
CA ALA A 137 22.49 4.29 9.06
C ALA A 137 23.85 3.56 9.23
N SER A 138 23.80 2.32 9.71
CA SER A 138 24.98 1.49 9.96
C SER A 138 25.55 0.82 8.71
N THR A 139 24.74 0.62 7.67
CA THR A 139 25.17 -0.07 6.44
C THR A 139 25.00 0.80 5.19
N ASP A 140 25.83 0.53 4.18
CA ASP A 140 25.69 1.16 2.85
C ASP A 140 24.36 0.79 2.19
N SER A 141 23.87 -0.42 2.41
CA SER A 141 22.54 -0.84 1.95
C SER A 141 21.43 0.03 2.55
N ASP A 142 21.49 0.28 3.86
CA ASP A 142 20.51 1.16 4.53
C ASP A 142 20.60 2.60 4.01
N ARG A 143 21.81 3.16 3.89
CA ARG A 143 22.02 4.50 3.32
C ARG A 143 21.47 4.62 1.90
N ALA A 144 21.77 3.64 1.05
CA ALA A 144 21.28 3.63 -0.32
C ALA A 144 19.75 3.61 -0.37
N HIS A 145 19.11 2.81 0.48
CA HIS A 145 17.66 2.75 0.56
C HIS A 145 17.06 4.06 1.08
N ILE A 146 17.63 4.66 2.13
CA ILE A 146 17.14 5.92 2.69
C ILE A 146 17.26 7.06 1.68
N TYR A 147 18.38 7.13 0.95
CA TYR A 147 18.51 8.07 -0.16
C TYR A 147 17.47 7.83 -1.26
N HIS A 148 17.14 6.58 -1.58
CA HIS A 148 16.08 6.28 -2.52
C HIS A 148 14.72 6.81 -2.03
N MET A 149 14.41 6.63 -0.74
CA MET A 149 13.17 7.11 -0.14
C MET A 149 13.08 8.65 -0.10
N LEU A 150 14.18 9.34 0.22
CA LEU A 150 14.28 10.79 0.12
C LEU A 150 14.08 11.26 -1.33
N GLY A 151 14.65 10.55 -2.31
CA GLY A 151 14.44 10.82 -3.73
C GLY A 151 12.96 10.71 -4.11
N TYR A 152 12.29 9.66 -3.66
CA TYR A 152 10.85 9.47 -3.88
C TYR A 152 10.00 10.57 -3.24
N LEU A 153 10.28 10.92 -1.98
CA LEU A 153 9.62 12.03 -1.28
C LEU A 153 9.73 13.34 -2.09
N LYS A 154 10.93 13.66 -2.59
CA LYS A 154 11.15 14.90 -3.38
C LYS A 154 10.49 14.85 -4.75
N ASP A 155 10.43 13.68 -5.40
CA ASP A 155 9.71 13.49 -6.65
C ASP A 155 8.20 13.74 -6.47
N ASP A 156 7.60 13.22 -5.40
CA ASP A 156 6.20 13.44 -5.06
C ASP A 156 5.89 14.93 -4.76
N GLN A 157 6.81 15.61 -4.08
CA GLN A 157 6.78 17.08 -3.90
C GLN A 157 7.07 17.87 -5.19
N ARG A 158 7.33 17.22 -6.32
CA ARG A 158 7.76 17.82 -7.61
C ARG A 158 9.05 18.63 -7.53
N LYS A 159 9.90 18.37 -6.54
CA LYS A 159 11.24 18.95 -6.37
C LYS A 159 12.26 18.10 -7.14
N TYR A 160 12.12 18.06 -8.46
CA TYR A 160 12.86 17.15 -9.33
C TYR A 160 14.40 17.24 -9.21
N PRO A 161 15.04 18.42 -9.11
CA PRO A 161 16.49 18.49 -8.95
C PRO A 161 16.99 17.85 -7.65
N GLU A 162 16.26 18.03 -6.54
CA GLU A 162 16.56 17.39 -5.26
C GLU A 162 16.35 15.87 -5.35
N ALA A 163 15.26 15.44 -5.98
CA ALA A 163 14.96 14.02 -6.20
C ALA A 163 16.07 13.31 -6.99
N ALA A 164 16.54 13.93 -8.08
CA ALA A 164 17.64 13.40 -8.89
C ALA A 164 18.90 13.21 -8.05
N LYS A 165 19.31 14.24 -7.28
CA LYS A 165 20.48 14.18 -6.40
C LYS A 165 20.41 13.02 -5.40
N PHE A 166 19.24 12.79 -4.81
CA PHE A 166 19.05 11.69 -3.86
C PHE A 166 19.07 10.32 -4.54
N TYR A 167 18.41 10.17 -5.69
CA TYR A 167 18.47 8.92 -6.45
C TYR A 167 19.87 8.62 -6.98
N GLU A 168 20.64 9.62 -7.41
CA GLU A 168 22.03 9.45 -7.84
C GLU A 168 22.94 9.01 -6.69
N LYS A 169 22.79 9.58 -5.49
CA LYS A 169 23.49 9.11 -4.28
C LYS A 169 23.14 7.65 -3.96
N SER A 170 21.86 7.30 -4.04
CA SER A 170 21.42 5.91 -3.86
C SER A 170 22.07 4.98 -4.88
N LEU A 171 22.07 5.37 -6.15
CA LEU A 171 22.67 4.62 -7.25
C LEU A 171 24.17 4.44 -7.06
N GLU A 172 24.90 5.50 -6.67
CA GLU A 172 26.35 5.44 -6.44
C GLU A 172 26.70 4.38 -5.40
N ILE A 173 25.95 4.33 -4.30
CA ILE A 173 26.17 3.33 -3.26
C ILE A 173 25.77 1.94 -3.77
N LYS A 174 24.59 1.79 -4.40
CA LYS A 174 24.14 0.50 -4.93
C LYS A 174 25.13 -0.10 -5.92
N ARG A 175 25.76 0.71 -6.78
CA ARG A 175 26.80 0.25 -7.73
C ARG A 175 28.06 -0.29 -7.05
N LYS A 176 28.35 0.13 -5.81
CA LYS A 176 29.49 -0.37 -5.03
C LYS A 176 29.19 -1.71 -4.35
N ILE A 177 27.94 -1.94 -3.97
CA ILE A 177 27.54 -3.09 -3.13
C ILE A 177 26.73 -4.17 -3.86
N LEU A 178 26.24 -3.90 -5.06
CA LEU A 178 25.46 -4.84 -5.88
C LEU A 178 26.20 -5.21 -7.17
N PRO A 179 25.96 -6.42 -7.71
CA PRO A 179 26.34 -6.77 -9.07
C PRO A 179 25.77 -5.78 -10.10
N GLU A 180 26.49 -5.56 -11.21
CA GLU A 180 26.10 -4.61 -12.26
C GLU A 180 24.74 -4.92 -12.91
N ASP A 181 24.30 -6.18 -12.83
CA ASP A 181 23.04 -6.71 -13.36
C ASP A 181 21.96 -6.89 -12.28
N GLY A 182 22.08 -6.24 -11.12
CA GLY A 182 21.05 -6.31 -10.09
C GLY A 182 19.77 -5.56 -10.48
N ALA A 183 18.59 -6.20 -10.39
CA ALA A 183 17.27 -5.56 -10.66
C ALA A 183 17.01 -4.30 -9.81
N SER A 184 17.62 -4.18 -8.63
CA SER A 184 17.56 -2.96 -7.79
C SER A 184 18.26 -1.74 -8.43
N LEU A 185 19.25 -1.96 -9.32
CA LEU A 185 19.88 -0.89 -10.09
C LEU A 185 18.94 -0.39 -11.19
N ALA A 186 18.27 -1.31 -11.90
CA ALA A 186 17.32 -1.00 -12.96
C ALA A 186 16.23 -0.03 -12.48
N SER A 187 15.53 -0.39 -11.39
CA SER A 187 14.51 0.49 -10.79
C SER A 187 15.06 1.88 -10.38
N THR A 188 16.32 1.97 -9.95
CA THR A 188 16.93 3.25 -9.58
C THR A 188 17.21 4.09 -10.83
N TYR A 189 17.75 3.48 -11.89
CA TYR A 189 17.91 4.13 -13.19
C TYR A 189 16.59 4.61 -13.78
N GLY A 190 15.54 3.78 -13.75
CA GLY A 190 14.21 4.17 -14.23
C GLY A 190 13.63 5.38 -13.48
N ASN A 191 13.82 5.46 -12.16
CA ASN A 191 13.39 6.62 -11.36
C ASN A 191 14.19 7.89 -11.70
N ILE A 192 15.51 7.79 -11.85
CA ILE A 192 16.35 8.93 -12.28
C ILE A 192 15.90 9.42 -13.66
N GLY A 193 15.69 8.49 -14.61
CA GLY A 193 15.19 8.80 -15.94
C GLY A 193 13.83 9.51 -15.90
N ARG A 194 12.91 9.06 -15.04
CA ARG A 194 11.60 9.71 -14.85
C ARG A 194 11.73 11.14 -14.36
N VAL A 195 12.61 11.38 -13.39
CA VAL A 195 12.86 12.71 -12.84
C VAL A 195 13.44 13.65 -13.92
N TYR A 196 14.43 13.21 -14.70
CA TYR A 196 14.94 13.99 -15.83
C TYR A 196 13.88 14.24 -16.91
N ASN A 197 13.04 13.25 -17.20
CA ASN A 197 11.91 13.39 -18.11
C ASN A 197 10.86 14.40 -17.60
N ASN A 198 10.71 14.55 -16.29
CA ASN A 198 9.85 15.56 -15.67
C ASN A 198 10.46 16.97 -15.73
N MET A 199 11.79 17.09 -15.74
CA MET A 199 12.50 18.35 -15.95
C MET A 199 12.61 18.77 -17.42
N GLY A 200 12.22 17.91 -18.37
CA GLY A 200 12.38 18.16 -19.80
C GLY A 200 13.80 17.87 -20.33
N GLU A 201 14.67 17.30 -19.50
CA GLU A 201 16.03 16.87 -19.88
C GLU A 201 15.98 15.49 -20.56
N TYR A 202 15.31 15.42 -21.70
CA TYR A 202 14.98 14.14 -22.36
C TYR A 202 16.21 13.30 -22.70
N SER A 203 17.30 13.91 -23.20
CA SER A 203 18.53 13.17 -23.53
C SER A 203 19.09 12.38 -22.33
N LYS A 204 19.18 13.01 -21.16
CA LYS A 204 19.57 12.32 -19.92
C LYS A 204 18.55 11.27 -19.51
N ALA A 205 17.25 11.58 -19.63
CA ALA A 205 16.20 10.63 -19.30
C ALA A 205 16.35 9.32 -20.10
N PHE A 206 16.58 9.43 -21.41
CA PHE A 206 16.78 8.28 -22.29
C PHE A 206 18.04 7.49 -21.95
N GLU A 207 19.16 8.14 -21.64
CA GLU A 207 20.38 7.44 -21.18
C GLU A 207 20.10 6.55 -19.96
N PHE A 208 19.30 7.05 -19.02
CA PHE A 208 18.92 6.30 -17.82
C PHE A 208 17.87 5.22 -18.10
N TYR A 209 16.89 5.48 -18.94
CA TYR A 209 15.90 4.48 -19.34
C TYR A 209 16.51 3.33 -20.15
N GLU A 210 17.52 3.59 -20.98
CA GLU A 210 18.24 2.54 -21.70
C GLU A 210 19.04 1.64 -20.77
N LYS A 211 19.67 2.21 -19.73
CA LYS A 211 20.36 1.44 -18.68
C LYS A 211 19.37 0.58 -17.88
N ASP A 212 18.23 1.15 -17.48
CA ASP A 212 17.12 0.41 -16.87
C ASP A 212 16.68 -0.76 -17.75
N LEU A 213 16.29 -0.49 -18.99
CA LEU A 213 15.82 -1.51 -19.93
C LEU A 213 16.86 -2.60 -20.18
N LYS A 214 18.14 -2.24 -20.32
CA LYS A 214 19.23 -3.20 -20.55
C LYS A 214 19.38 -4.17 -19.37
N ILE A 215 19.41 -3.64 -18.14
CA ILE A 215 19.53 -4.48 -16.94
C ILE A 215 18.29 -5.35 -16.81
N THR A 216 17.09 -4.79 -16.88
CA THR A 216 15.82 -5.52 -16.76
C THR A 216 15.72 -6.68 -17.75
N LYS A 217 16.18 -6.52 -19.00
CA LYS A 217 16.22 -7.59 -20.01
C LYS A 217 17.18 -8.74 -19.70
N ILE A 218 18.26 -8.47 -18.98
CA ILE A 218 19.29 -9.49 -18.64
C ILE A 218 18.90 -10.18 -17.33
N SER A 219 18.34 -9.43 -16.38
CA SER A 219 18.08 -9.91 -15.03
C SER A 219 16.74 -10.63 -14.87
N LEU A 220 15.77 -10.39 -15.76
CA LEU A 220 14.39 -10.89 -15.61
C LEU A 220 13.88 -11.60 -16.87
N PRO A 221 12.88 -12.50 -16.74
CA PRO A 221 12.23 -13.13 -17.88
C PRO A 221 11.63 -12.11 -18.88
N PRO A 222 11.57 -12.44 -20.19
CA PRO A 222 11.06 -11.53 -21.22
C PRO A 222 9.61 -11.04 -21.03
N ASN A 223 8.83 -11.73 -20.21
CA ASN A 223 7.45 -11.38 -19.89
C ASN A 223 7.31 -10.74 -18.49
N HIS A 224 8.40 -10.39 -17.81
CA HIS A 224 8.30 -9.81 -16.48
C HIS A 224 7.65 -8.41 -16.52
N PRO A 225 6.69 -8.06 -15.63
CA PRO A 225 6.02 -6.75 -15.61
C PRO A 225 6.96 -5.54 -15.47
N ASP A 226 8.13 -5.72 -14.86
CA ASP A 226 9.15 -4.66 -14.78
C ASP A 226 9.67 -4.27 -16.17
N LEU A 227 9.71 -5.20 -17.13
CA LEU A 227 10.07 -4.87 -18.51
C LEU A 227 9.01 -3.99 -19.18
N ALA A 228 7.73 -4.21 -18.86
CA ALA A 228 6.65 -3.31 -19.29
C ALA A 228 6.81 -1.92 -18.67
N THR A 229 7.23 -1.83 -17.40
CA THR A 229 7.50 -0.56 -16.73
C THR A 229 8.63 0.22 -17.42
N SER A 230 9.75 -0.44 -17.76
CA SER A 230 10.84 0.20 -18.52
C SER A 230 10.37 0.70 -19.89
N TYR A 231 9.54 -0.07 -20.60
CA TYR A 231 8.98 0.38 -21.89
C TYR A 231 7.99 1.55 -21.72
N ASN A 232 7.15 1.54 -20.70
CA ASN A 232 6.26 2.65 -20.37
C ASN A 232 7.02 3.95 -20.09
N ASN A 233 8.14 3.86 -19.36
CA ASN A 233 9.01 5.00 -19.08
C ASN A 233 9.56 5.64 -20.38
N ILE A 234 10.05 4.81 -21.31
CA ILE A 234 10.53 5.25 -22.62
C ILE A 234 9.39 5.85 -23.46
N GLY A 235 8.24 5.18 -23.51
CA GLY A 235 7.04 5.69 -24.18
C GLY A 235 6.60 7.05 -23.64
N SER A 236 6.72 7.26 -22.33
CA SER A 236 6.46 8.57 -21.74
C SER A 236 7.49 9.63 -22.10
N GLY A 237 8.74 9.27 -22.34
CA GLY A 237 9.76 10.17 -22.88
C GLY A 237 9.34 10.68 -24.26
N TYR A 238 9.12 9.76 -25.20
CA TYR A 238 8.67 10.10 -26.55
C TYR A 238 7.38 10.91 -26.58
N ARG A 239 6.39 10.55 -25.75
CA ARG A 239 5.12 11.28 -25.67
C ARG A 239 5.32 12.75 -25.27
N LYS A 240 6.23 13.03 -24.32
CA LYS A 240 6.53 14.41 -23.90
C LYS A 240 7.32 15.20 -24.95
N MET A 241 8.11 14.52 -25.77
CA MET A 241 8.79 15.11 -26.93
C MET A 241 7.86 15.36 -28.13
N GLY A 242 6.62 14.86 -28.10
CA GLY A 242 5.69 14.95 -29.23
C GLY A 242 5.90 13.86 -30.29
N GLU A 243 6.77 12.88 -30.03
CA GLU A 243 7.03 11.75 -30.91
C GLU A 243 6.00 10.63 -30.68
N TYR A 244 4.76 10.90 -31.07
CA TYR A 244 3.61 10.06 -30.72
C TYR A 244 3.67 8.63 -31.30
N SER A 245 4.22 8.46 -32.51
CA SER A 245 4.37 7.13 -33.12
C SER A 245 5.32 6.24 -32.30
N ASN A 246 6.46 6.80 -31.86
CA ASN A 246 7.42 6.10 -31.01
C ASN A 246 6.78 5.81 -29.65
N ALA A 247 6.07 6.77 -29.06
CA ALA A 247 5.36 6.57 -27.80
C ALA A 247 4.37 5.39 -27.86
N LEU A 248 3.55 5.32 -28.92
CA LEU A 248 2.60 4.21 -29.14
C LEU A 248 3.30 2.86 -29.29
N GLU A 249 4.41 2.79 -30.02
CA GLU A 249 5.18 1.55 -30.18
C GLU A 249 5.66 1.01 -28.82
N PHE A 250 6.19 1.89 -27.97
CA PHE A 250 6.71 1.51 -26.66
C PHE A 250 5.59 1.17 -25.66
N TYR A 251 4.49 1.91 -25.65
CA TYR A 251 3.33 1.56 -24.83
C TYR A 251 2.67 0.26 -25.28
N ASP A 252 2.62 -0.05 -26.58
CA ASP A 252 2.10 -1.33 -27.07
C ASP A 252 2.98 -2.51 -26.65
N LYS A 253 4.31 -2.36 -26.63
CA LYS A 253 5.22 -3.36 -26.05
C LYS A 253 4.95 -3.61 -24.57
N ALA A 254 4.76 -2.55 -23.78
CA ALA A 254 4.41 -2.66 -22.36
C ALA A 254 3.06 -3.37 -22.15
N ASN A 255 2.04 -2.93 -22.90
CA ASN A 255 0.69 -3.48 -22.87
C ASN A 255 0.68 -4.98 -23.18
N LYS A 256 1.42 -5.42 -24.22
CA LYS A 256 1.56 -6.84 -24.58
C LYS A 256 2.15 -7.68 -23.44
N ILE A 257 3.19 -7.18 -22.77
CA ILE A 257 3.82 -7.89 -21.65
C ILE A 257 2.86 -8.00 -20.48
N ASN A 258 2.24 -6.88 -20.08
CA ASN A 258 1.30 -6.87 -18.95
C ASN A 258 0.09 -7.78 -19.19
N HIS A 259 -0.48 -7.78 -20.41
CA HIS A 259 -1.59 -8.70 -20.75
C HIS A 259 -1.19 -10.18 -20.76
N GLN A 260 0.08 -10.51 -21.03
CA GLN A 260 0.56 -11.90 -21.01
C GLN A 260 0.86 -12.39 -19.59
N SER A 261 1.20 -11.48 -18.68
CA SER A 261 1.80 -11.83 -17.39
C SER A 261 0.96 -11.50 -16.18
N LEU A 262 -0.07 -10.67 -16.34
CA LEU A 262 -0.91 -10.21 -15.24
C LEU A 262 -2.38 -10.63 -15.45
N PRO A 263 -3.15 -10.79 -14.36
CA PRO A 263 -4.59 -10.98 -14.44
C PRO A 263 -5.24 -9.85 -15.24
N ALA A 264 -6.31 -10.16 -15.97
CA ALA A 264 -7.00 -9.20 -16.85
C ALA A 264 -7.53 -7.95 -16.11
N ASN A 265 -7.77 -8.03 -14.80
CA ASN A 265 -8.20 -6.93 -13.95
C ASN A 265 -7.05 -6.17 -13.26
N HIS A 266 -5.80 -6.44 -13.63
CA HIS A 266 -4.67 -5.82 -12.95
C HIS A 266 -4.57 -4.31 -13.28
N PRO A 267 -4.35 -3.42 -12.28
CA PRO A 267 -4.30 -1.97 -12.49
C PRO A 267 -3.26 -1.49 -13.52
N HIS A 268 -2.20 -2.27 -13.76
CA HIS A 268 -1.22 -1.97 -14.81
C HIS A 268 -1.82 -2.01 -16.21
N ILE A 269 -2.77 -2.91 -16.48
CA ILE A 269 -3.47 -2.98 -17.77
C ILE A 269 -4.29 -1.70 -17.98
N ALA A 270 -4.97 -1.22 -16.94
CA ALA A 270 -5.68 0.06 -17.00
C ALA A 270 -4.72 1.24 -17.27
N SER A 271 -3.53 1.21 -16.64
CA SER A 271 -2.51 2.23 -16.81
C SER A 271 -1.94 2.26 -18.24
N ASP A 272 -1.72 1.10 -18.86
CA ASP A 272 -1.26 0.99 -20.25
C ASP A 272 -2.28 1.58 -21.23
N TYR A 273 -3.57 1.26 -21.07
CA TYR A 273 -4.62 1.87 -21.88
C TYR A 273 -4.72 3.38 -21.67
N ASN A 274 -4.61 3.87 -20.44
CA ASN A 274 -4.58 5.30 -20.15
C ASN A 274 -3.39 5.99 -20.82
N ASN A 275 -2.21 5.37 -20.84
CA ASN A 275 -1.03 5.91 -21.51
C ASN A 275 -1.24 6.04 -23.02
N ILE A 276 -1.82 5.01 -23.67
CA ILE A 276 -2.15 5.03 -25.09
C ILE A 276 -3.23 6.08 -25.40
N GLY A 277 -4.29 6.13 -24.58
CA GLY A 277 -5.35 7.15 -24.70
C GLY A 277 -4.80 8.58 -24.57
N LEU A 278 -3.83 8.79 -23.69
CA LEU A 278 -3.15 10.07 -23.53
C LEU A 278 -2.34 10.48 -24.78
N VAL A 279 -1.73 9.53 -25.48
CA VAL A 279 -1.07 9.81 -26.76
C VAL A 279 -2.08 10.27 -27.81
N TYR A 280 -3.18 9.53 -28.00
CA TYR A 280 -4.23 9.94 -28.95
C TYR A 280 -4.85 11.29 -28.59
N LYS A 281 -5.04 11.58 -27.30
CA LYS A 281 -5.48 12.90 -26.84
C LYS A 281 -4.50 13.99 -27.26
N ASN A 282 -3.20 13.77 -27.07
CA ASN A 282 -2.16 14.72 -27.45
C ASN A 282 -2.04 14.92 -28.98
N MET A 283 -2.47 13.94 -29.78
CA MET A 283 -2.62 14.03 -31.24
C MET A 283 -3.90 14.75 -31.68
N GLY A 284 -4.83 15.04 -30.77
CA GLY A 284 -6.17 15.57 -31.09
C GLY A 284 -7.17 14.50 -31.56
N GLU A 285 -6.82 13.21 -31.49
CA GLU A 285 -7.69 12.09 -31.85
C GLU A 285 -8.60 11.69 -30.68
N TYR A 286 -9.49 12.60 -30.28
CA TYR A 286 -10.30 12.45 -29.06
C TYR A 286 -11.19 11.20 -29.06
N SER A 287 -11.74 10.79 -30.21
CA SER A 287 -12.57 9.58 -30.29
C SER A 287 -11.78 8.31 -29.93
N LYS A 288 -10.54 8.19 -30.41
CA LYS A 288 -9.67 7.06 -30.03
C LYS A 288 -9.24 7.16 -28.58
N ALA A 289 -8.91 8.36 -28.10
CA ALA A 289 -8.56 8.57 -26.70
C ALA A 289 -9.67 8.08 -25.76
N LEU A 290 -10.93 8.44 -26.05
CA LEU A 290 -12.11 7.98 -25.30
C LEU A 290 -12.27 6.47 -25.35
N GLU A 291 -12.08 5.83 -26.51
CA GLU A 291 -12.14 4.36 -26.62
C GLU A 291 -11.12 3.68 -25.68
N PHE A 292 -9.90 4.20 -25.60
CA PHE A 292 -8.87 3.66 -24.71
C PHE A 292 -9.14 3.97 -23.23
N TYR A 293 -9.65 5.16 -22.89
CA TYR A 293 -10.08 5.45 -21.52
C TYR A 293 -11.25 4.56 -21.08
N ASP A 294 -12.20 4.27 -21.97
CA ASP A 294 -13.28 3.33 -21.69
C ASP A 294 -12.77 1.90 -21.49
N LYS A 295 -11.74 1.48 -22.22
CA LYS A 295 -11.06 0.20 -21.98
C LYS A 295 -10.41 0.19 -20.59
N ALA A 296 -9.71 1.25 -20.21
CA ALA A 296 -9.09 1.38 -18.89
C ALA A 296 -10.13 1.31 -17.76
N ASN A 297 -11.27 2.02 -17.89
CA ASN A 297 -12.34 2.04 -16.90
C ASN A 297 -13.06 0.68 -16.73
N LYS A 298 -12.98 -0.20 -17.72
CA LYS A 298 -13.55 -1.56 -17.64
C LYS A 298 -12.66 -2.53 -16.85
N ILE A 299 -11.42 -2.15 -16.56
CA ILE A 299 -10.50 -2.90 -15.69
C ILE A 299 -10.84 -2.51 -14.24
N ASN A 300 -11.77 -3.26 -13.61
CA ASN A 300 -12.17 -3.11 -12.20
C ASN A 300 -11.56 -4.22 -11.33
#